data_AF-A0A5J6HHZ4-F1
#
_entry.id   AF-A0A5J6HHZ4-F1
#
_cell.length_a   1.000
_cell.length_b   1.000
_cell.length_c   1.000
_cell.angle_alpha   90.00
_cell.angle_beta   90.00
_cell.angle_gamma   90.00
#
_symmetry.space_group_name_H-M   'P 1'
#
loop_
_entity.id
_entity.type
_entity.pdbx_description
1 polymer ?
#
loop_
_entity_poly.entity_id
_entity_poly.type
_entity_poly.pdbx_seq_one_letter_code
_entity_poly.pdbx_strand_id
1 'polypeptide(L)'
;MDNGLAHEENTLINFRRYAPDPKEHGFRWIDTKQLRISAESMDDRGLLAALIGHDQFRDDYAGGGVLPDGLRHGPYWLGLITPDRYEPISQEKAVQILRGWMDPLRDVSTELEADLQREVFACLAAADGIYYLSELGDDAIHDWGRAHDYFHEFVLIDRSAGRITLIVAADD
;
A
#
# COMPACT_ATOMS: atom_id res chain seq x y z
N MET A 1 -14.50 0.28 18.95
CA MET A 1 -13.86 -1.00 19.36
C MET A 1 -12.40 -0.86 19.00
N ASP A 2 -11.51 -1.14 19.94
CA ASP A 2 -10.08 -1.19 19.64
C ASP A 2 -9.85 -2.35 18.66
N ASN A 3 -9.43 -2.04 17.44
CA ASN A 3 -9.26 -3.01 16.37
C ASN A 3 -7.90 -3.74 16.47
N GLY A 4 -7.15 -3.50 17.56
CA GLY A 4 -5.86 -4.15 17.81
C GLY A 4 -4.68 -3.57 17.02
N LEU A 5 -4.92 -2.52 16.23
CA LEU A 5 -3.92 -1.78 15.48
C LEU A 5 -3.92 -0.31 15.89
N ALA A 6 -2.73 0.23 16.11
CA ALA A 6 -2.53 1.66 16.37
C ALA A 6 -1.68 2.27 15.28
N HIS A 7 -2.20 3.27 14.57
CA HIS A 7 -1.42 4.02 13.57
C HIS A 7 -0.20 4.70 14.21
N GLU A 8 0.96 4.59 13.56
CA GLU A 8 2.21 5.22 14.02
C GLU A 8 2.64 6.35 13.09
N GLU A 9 2.82 6.05 11.80
CA GLU A 9 3.34 7.03 10.84
C GLU A 9 2.89 6.72 9.40
N ASN A 10 2.97 7.74 8.55
CA ASN A 10 2.77 7.65 7.10
C ASN A 10 3.97 8.30 6.38
N THR A 11 4.45 7.66 5.33
CA THR A 11 5.45 8.22 4.40
C THR A 11 4.88 8.25 3.00
N LEU A 12 5.03 9.38 2.29
CA LEU A 12 4.68 9.52 0.87
C LEU A 12 5.93 9.85 0.04
N ILE A 13 6.30 8.93 -0.84
CA ILE A 13 7.31 9.14 -1.89
C ILE A 13 6.57 9.54 -3.17
N ASN A 14 6.50 10.84 -3.46
CA ASN A 14 5.95 11.33 -4.71
C ASN A 14 7.09 11.55 -5.72
N PHE A 15 7.07 10.81 -6.84
CA PHE A 15 8.20 10.76 -7.77
C PHE A 15 8.46 12.11 -8.45
N ARG A 16 7.46 12.99 -8.48
CA ARG A 16 7.60 14.39 -8.93
C ARG A 16 8.70 15.15 -8.22
N ARG A 17 9.02 14.80 -6.97
CA ARG A 17 10.08 15.47 -6.20
C ARG A 17 11.49 15.17 -6.71
N TYR A 18 11.63 14.12 -7.52
CA TYR A 18 12.92 13.60 -7.97
C TYR A 18 13.13 13.73 -9.49
N ALA A 19 12.12 14.20 -10.21
CA ALA A 19 12.18 14.43 -11.65
C ALA A 19 12.30 15.94 -11.95
N PRO A 20 13.21 16.35 -12.85
CA PRO A 20 13.31 17.73 -13.28
C PRO A 20 12.12 18.17 -14.14
N ASP A 21 11.55 17.27 -14.95
CA ASP A 21 10.32 17.50 -15.72
C ASP A 21 9.10 16.84 -15.03
N PRO A 22 8.01 17.59 -14.77
CA PRO A 22 6.74 17.07 -14.24
C PRO A 22 6.09 15.95 -15.07
N LYS A 23 6.54 15.67 -16.29
CA LYS A 23 6.00 14.57 -17.12
C LYS A 23 6.84 13.31 -17.08
N GLU A 24 8.08 13.38 -16.58
CA GLU A 24 9.02 12.25 -16.58
C GLU A 24 8.75 11.26 -15.45
N HIS A 25 8.04 11.67 -14.40
CA HIS A 25 7.75 10.81 -13.24
C HIS A 25 6.50 9.94 -13.39
N GLY A 26 5.78 10.06 -14.52
CA GLY A 26 4.58 9.26 -14.82
C GLY A 26 3.46 9.37 -13.78
N PHE A 27 3.40 10.48 -13.05
CA PHE A 27 2.45 10.72 -11.94
C PHE A 27 2.52 9.70 -10.79
N ARG A 28 3.62 8.96 -10.71
CA ARG A 28 3.79 7.87 -9.75
C ARG A 28 4.09 8.33 -8.34
N TRP A 29 3.57 7.58 -7.39
CA TRP A 29 3.85 7.75 -5.97
C TRP A 29 3.75 6.42 -5.23
N ILE A 30 4.36 6.38 -4.05
CA ILE A 30 4.19 5.30 -3.07
C ILE A 30 3.80 5.90 -1.72
N ASP A 31 2.67 5.46 -1.18
CA ASP A 31 2.21 5.75 0.17
C ASP A 31 2.44 4.53 1.06
N THR A 32 3.07 4.75 2.21
CA THR A 32 3.38 3.72 3.19
C THR A 32 2.75 4.11 4.52
N LYS A 33 1.83 3.30 5.05
CA LYS A 33 1.21 3.48 6.37
C LYS A 33 1.67 2.39 7.33
N GLN A 34 2.21 2.78 8.46
CA GLN A 34 2.72 1.85 9.47
C GLN A 34 1.80 1.86 10.70
N LEU A 35 1.42 0.66 11.16
CA LEU A 35 0.60 0.47 12.33
C LEU A 35 1.23 -0.55 13.26
N ARG A 36 1.14 -0.30 14.57
CA ARG A 36 1.60 -1.20 15.62
C ARG A 36 0.53 -2.21 15.98
N ILE A 37 0.95 -3.48 16.03
CA ILE A 37 0.15 -4.60 16.48
C ILE A 37 0.09 -4.56 18.01
N SER A 38 -1.10 -4.36 18.55
CA SER A 38 -1.33 -4.26 20.01
C SER A 38 -1.88 -5.56 20.62
N ALA A 39 -2.35 -6.50 19.80
CA ALA A 39 -2.86 -7.80 20.22
C ALA A 39 -1.87 -8.92 19.89
N GLU A 40 -1.28 -9.53 20.93
CA GLU A 40 -0.17 -10.51 20.79
C GLU A 40 -0.54 -11.86 20.15
N SER A 41 -1.79 -12.08 19.70
CA SER A 41 -2.26 -13.40 19.26
C SER A 41 -3.13 -13.41 17.99
N MET A 42 -3.08 -12.37 17.17
CA MET A 42 -3.80 -12.39 15.88
C MET A 42 -3.01 -13.19 14.84
N ASP A 43 -3.69 -14.08 14.13
CA ASP A 43 -3.18 -14.69 12.91
C ASP A 43 -3.18 -13.67 11.75
N ASP A 44 -2.54 -14.00 10.64
CA ASP A 44 -2.37 -13.06 9.52
C ASP A 44 -3.72 -12.63 8.93
N ARG A 45 -4.69 -13.55 8.87
CA ARG A 45 -6.06 -13.24 8.42
C ARG A 45 -6.73 -12.24 9.36
N GLY A 46 -6.57 -12.41 10.67
CA GLY A 46 -7.08 -11.48 11.68
C GLY A 46 -6.41 -10.10 11.59
N LEU A 47 -5.11 -10.06 11.33
CA LEU A 47 -4.37 -8.80 11.10
C LEU A 47 -4.83 -8.07 9.83
N LEU A 48 -5.07 -8.80 8.74
CA LEU A 48 -5.66 -8.23 7.52
C LEU A 48 -7.07 -7.68 7.77
N ALA A 49 -7.92 -8.43 8.49
CA ALA A 49 -9.25 -7.96 8.86
C ALA A 49 -9.19 -6.71 9.74
N ALA A 50 -8.25 -6.67 10.68
CA ALA A 50 -8.00 -5.50 11.52
C ALA A 50 -7.53 -4.31 10.69
N LEU A 51 -6.63 -4.49 9.73
CA LEU A 51 -6.21 -3.41 8.84
C LEU A 51 -7.38 -2.87 8.02
N ILE A 52 -8.15 -3.74 7.35
CA ILE A 52 -9.29 -3.36 6.52
C ILE A 52 -10.35 -2.60 7.34
N GLY A 53 -10.54 -2.97 8.61
CA GLY A 53 -11.48 -2.28 9.51
C GLY A 53 -10.96 -0.96 10.11
N HIS A 54 -9.67 -0.63 9.93
CA HIS A 54 -9.04 0.54 10.52
C HIS A 54 -9.27 1.80 9.67
N ASP A 55 -9.44 2.97 10.31
CA ASP A 55 -9.74 4.23 9.59
C ASP A 55 -8.69 4.59 8.54
N GLN A 56 -7.41 4.30 8.80
CA GLN A 56 -6.31 4.54 7.85
C GLN A 56 -6.45 3.77 6.52
N PHE A 57 -7.27 2.71 6.49
CA PHE A 57 -7.60 1.94 5.29
C PHE A 57 -8.79 2.53 4.52
N ARG A 58 -9.25 3.74 4.87
CA ARG A 58 -10.38 4.41 4.20
C ARG A 58 -9.90 5.60 3.39
N ASP A 59 -8.79 5.39 2.69
CA ASP A 59 -8.19 6.36 1.80
C ASP A 59 -8.54 5.96 0.37
N ASP A 60 -9.32 6.79 -0.33
CA ASP A 60 -9.67 6.50 -1.72
C ASP A 60 -8.52 6.83 -2.70
N TYR A 61 -7.44 7.41 -2.19
CA TYR A 61 -6.28 7.84 -2.96
C TYR A 61 -6.61 8.79 -4.14
N ALA A 62 -7.81 9.38 -4.15
CA ALA A 62 -8.26 10.37 -5.13
C ALA A 62 -8.04 11.83 -4.65
N GLY A 63 -7.11 12.03 -3.71
CA GLY A 63 -6.70 13.35 -3.20
C GLY A 63 -7.45 13.82 -1.94
N GLY A 64 -8.43 13.07 -1.44
CA GLY A 64 -9.18 13.40 -0.22
C GLY A 64 -8.48 12.97 1.08
N GLY A 65 -7.58 11.97 0.99
CA GLY A 65 -6.97 11.32 2.14
C GLY A 65 -7.95 10.45 2.93
N VAL A 66 -7.58 10.10 4.16
CA VAL A 66 -8.38 9.23 5.03
C VAL A 66 -9.70 9.88 5.44
N LEU A 67 -10.81 9.19 5.11
CA LEU A 67 -12.16 9.54 5.55
C LEU A 67 -12.69 8.46 6.51
N PRO A 68 -12.82 8.72 7.82
CA PRO A 68 -13.23 7.71 8.80
C PRO A 68 -14.58 7.04 8.50
N ASP A 69 -15.54 7.79 7.98
CA ASP A 69 -16.86 7.27 7.55
C ASP A 69 -16.88 6.89 6.06
N GLY A 70 -15.73 6.87 5.41
CA GLY A 70 -15.56 6.53 4.00
C GLY A 70 -15.96 5.09 3.71
N LEU A 71 -16.50 4.89 2.50
CA LEU A 71 -16.95 3.59 1.97
C LEU A 71 -16.03 3.09 0.85
N ARG A 72 -14.88 3.75 0.64
CA ARG A 72 -13.97 3.57 -0.49
C ARG A 72 -12.56 3.35 0.03
N HIS A 73 -11.79 2.59 -0.72
CA HIS A 73 -10.34 2.42 -0.52
C HIS A 73 -9.67 2.15 -1.86
N GLY A 74 -8.70 2.97 -2.22
CA GLY A 74 -8.12 2.99 -3.56
C GLY A 74 -9.22 3.02 -4.62
N PRO A 75 -9.21 2.12 -5.63
CA PRO A 75 -10.23 2.10 -6.66
C PRO A 75 -11.53 1.38 -6.26
N TYR A 76 -11.58 0.72 -5.10
CA TYR A 76 -12.62 -0.25 -4.78
C TYR A 76 -13.60 0.23 -3.71
N TRP A 77 -14.83 -0.29 -3.77
CA TRP A 77 -15.75 -0.22 -2.63
C TRP A 77 -15.18 -1.01 -1.45
N LEU A 78 -15.01 -0.34 -0.30
CA LEU A 78 -14.40 -0.90 0.91
C LEU A 78 -15.05 -2.22 1.33
N GLY A 79 -16.39 -2.31 1.24
CA GLY A 79 -17.16 -3.49 1.63
C GLY A 79 -16.89 -4.75 0.79
N LEU A 80 -16.16 -4.64 -0.32
CA LEU A 80 -15.79 -5.76 -1.19
C LEU A 80 -14.34 -6.21 -0.98
N ILE A 81 -13.54 -5.43 -0.24
CA ILE A 81 -12.18 -5.81 0.17
C ILE A 81 -12.30 -6.68 1.40
N THR A 82 -11.79 -7.91 1.30
CA THR A 82 -11.81 -8.89 2.39
C THR A 82 -10.43 -9.53 2.51
N PRO A 83 -10.07 -10.09 3.67
CA PRO A 83 -8.78 -10.79 3.84
C PRO A 83 -8.52 -11.86 2.77
N ASP A 84 -9.56 -12.52 2.25
CA ASP A 84 -9.44 -13.55 1.20
C ASP A 84 -9.01 -13.01 -0.17
N ARG A 85 -9.01 -11.68 -0.36
CA ARG A 85 -8.52 -11.02 -1.57
C ARG A 85 -7.03 -10.76 -1.54
N TYR A 86 -6.37 -11.01 -0.41
CA TYR A 86 -4.93 -10.86 -0.28
C TYR A 86 -4.25 -12.20 -0.50
N GLU A 87 -3.45 -12.27 -1.55
CA GLU A 87 -2.64 -13.44 -1.85
C GLU A 87 -1.26 -13.33 -1.18
N PRO A 88 -0.79 -14.37 -0.48
CA PRO A 88 0.58 -14.39 0.02
C PRO A 88 1.55 -14.50 -1.17
N ILE A 89 2.55 -13.62 -1.21
CA ILE A 89 3.59 -13.61 -2.25
C ILE A 89 4.98 -13.61 -1.63
N SER A 90 6.00 -13.99 -2.43
CA SER A 90 7.40 -13.91 -1.98
C SER A 90 7.94 -12.48 -2.07
N GLN A 91 9.00 -12.21 -1.32
CA GLN A 91 9.73 -10.95 -1.39
C GLN A 91 10.21 -10.65 -2.82
N GLU A 92 10.75 -11.65 -3.52
CA GLU A 92 11.23 -11.51 -4.89
C GLU A 92 10.10 -11.10 -5.84
N LYS A 93 8.91 -11.68 -5.65
CA LYS A 93 7.74 -11.35 -6.45
C LYS A 93 7.26 -9.92 -6.19
N ALA A 94 7.23 -9.49 -4.93
CA ALA A 94 6.87 -8.12 -4.56
C ALA A 94 7.84 -7.09 -5.17
N VAL A 95 9.15 -7.35 -5.06
CA VAL A 95 10.19 -6.53 -5.69
C VAL A 95 10.01 -6.49 -7.21
N GLN A 96 9.73 -7.64 -7.85
CA GLN A 96 9.50 -7.70 -9.29
C GLN A 96 8.29 -6.85 -9.71
N ILE A 97 7.19 -6.89 -8.96
CA ILE A 97 5.99 -6.07 -9.27
C ILE A 97 6.34 -4.60 -9.19
N LEU A 98 6.94 -4.14 -8.07
CA LEU A 98 7.30 -2.74 -7.87
C LEU A 98 8.29 -2.24 -8.94
N ARG A 99 9.33 -3.02 -9.23
CA ARG A 99 10.32 -2.67 -10.26
C ARG A 99 9.72 -2.67 -11.65
N GLY A 100 8.85 -3.63 -11.97
CA GLY A 100 8.15 -3.68 -13.25
C GLY A 100 7.21 -2.48 -13.45
N TRP A 101 6.51 -2.08 -12.39
CA TRP A 101 5.70 -0.86 -12.41
C TRP A 101 6.55 0.40 -12.60
N MET A 102 7.75 0.46 -12.00
CA MET A 102 8.68 1.56 -12.18
C MET A 102 9.42 1.57 -13.53
N ASP A 103 9.58 0.43 -14.20
CA ASP A 103 10.43 0.22 -15.39
C ASP A 103 10.25 1.27 -16.51
N PRO A 104 9.02 1.79 -16.79
CA PRO A 104 8.87 2.85 -17.78
C PRO A 104 9.59 4.19 -17.46
N LEU A 105 10.06 4.39 -16.22
CA LEU A 105 10.85 5.57 -15.84
C LEU A 105 12.27 5.40 -16.36
N ARG A 106 12.68 6.29 -17.27
CA ARG A 106 14.08 6.34 -17.72
C ARG A 106 14.92 6.94 -16.59
N ASP A 107 15.81 6.14 -16.04
CA ASP A 107 16.81 6.51 -15.03
C ASP A 107 16.22 7.11 -13.75
N VAL A 108 15.82 6.22 -12.83
CA VAL A 108 15.46 6.59 -11.45
C VAL A 108 16.65 7.30 -10.79
N SER A 109 16.44 8.50 -10.27
CA SER A 109 17.51 9.26 -9.60
C SER A 109 18.08 8.48 -8.40
N THR A 110 19.36 8.68 -8.08
CA THR A 110 19.99 8.03 -6.92
C THR A 110 19.29 8.36 -5.60
N GLU A 111 18.72 9.57 -5.49
CA GLU A 111 17.97 10.00 -4.31
C GLU A 111 16.64 9.23 -4.17
N LEU A 112 15.89 9.09 -5.27
CA LEU A 112 14.66 8.29 -5.29
C LEU A 112 14.96 6.83 -4.97
N GLU A 113 16.02 6.27 -5.55
CA GLU A 113 16.44 4.90 -5.27
C GLU A 113 16.79 4.68 -3.79
N ALA A 114 17.47 5.64 -3.16
CA ALA A 114 17.79 5.58 -1.73
C ALA A 114 16.54 5.63 -0.85
N ASP A 115 15.57 6.49 -1.18
CA ASP A 115 14.30 6.57 -0.45
C ASP A 115 13.44 5.32 -0.63
N LEU A 116 13.37 4.76 -1.84
CA LEU A 116 12.71 3.48 -2.09
C LEU A 116 13.37 2.34 -1.33
N GLN A 117 14.70 2.31 -1.28
CA GLN A 117 15.44 1.30 -0.53
C GLN A 117 15.12 1.36 0.97
N ARG A 118 15.03 2.57 1.53
CA ARG A 118 14.78 2.80 2.95
C ARG A 118 13.33 2.55 3.35
N GLU A 119 12.38 3.06 2.60
CA GLU A 119 10.96 3.09 3.00
C GLU A 119 10.14 1.92 2.46
N VAL A 120 10.61 1.25 1.41
CA VAL A 120 9.84 0.19 0.73
C VAL A 120 10.58 -1.13 0.77
N PHE A 121 11.80 -1.18 0.20
CA PHE A 121 12.52 -2.45 0.05
C PHE A 121 13.07 -2.98 1.38
N ALA A 122 13.43 -2.11 2.33
CA ALA A 122 13.80 -2.54 3.68
C ALA A 122 12.61 -3.17 4.42
N CYS A 123 11.40 -2.60 4.31
CA CYS A 123 10.20 -3.18 4.91
C CYS A 123 9.86 -4.54 4.29
N LEU A 124 9.96 -4.68 2.96
CA LEU A 124 9.77 -5.96 2.28
C LEU A 124 10.78 -7.03 2.73
N ALA A 125 12.02 -6.63 3.01
CA ALA A 125 13.06 -7.55 3.46
C ALA A 125 12.90 -7.98 4.93
N ALA A 126 12.24 -7.17 5.76
CA ALA A 126 12.03 -7.44 7.18
C ALA A 126 10.74 -8.24 7.46
N ALA A 127 9.78 -8.21 6.53
CA ALA A 127 8.46 -8.82 6.74
C ALA A 127 8.50 -10.35 6.83
N ASP A 128 7.79 -10.89 7.83
CA ASP A 128 7.52 -12.32 7.98
C ASP A 128 6.44 -12.80 6.99
N GLY A 129 5.52 -11.91 6.62
CA GLY A 129 4.43 -12.16 5.68
C GLY A 129 4.22 -11.00 4.73
N ILE A 130 4.10 -11.30 3.44
CA ILE A 130 3.86 -10.32 2.37
C ILE A 130 2.61 -10.74 1.62
N TYR A 131 1.64 -9.83 1.60
CA TYR A 131 0.32 -10.04 1.05
C TYR A 131 0.06 -9.02 -0.04
N TYR A 132 -0.46 -9.45 -1.19
CA TYR A 132 -0.78 -8.57 -2.32
C TYR A 132 -2.28 -8.60 -2.58
N LEU A 133 -2.88 -7.42 -2.75
CA LEU A 133 -4.29 -7.33 -3.10
C LEU A 133 -4.51 -7.76 -4.55
N SER A 134 -5.18 -8.89 -4.75
CA SER A 134 -5.57 -9.36 -6.07
C SER A 134 -6.65 -8.47 -6.67
N GLU A 135 -6.71 -8.40 -8.00
CA GLU A 135 -7.73 -7.62 -8.71
C GLU A 135 -9.15 -8.11 -8.36
N LEU A 136 -10.03 -7.21 -7.94
CA LEU A 136 -11.38 -7.55 -7.46
C LEU A 136 -12.41 -7.65 -8.60
N GLY A 137 -12.02 -7.28 -9.82
CA GLY A 137 -12.89 -7.21 -11.00
C GLY A 137 -13.66 -5.88 -11.12
N ASP A 138 -14.20 -5.61 -12.30
CA ASP A 138 -14.84 -4.33 -12.65
C ASP A 138 -16.01 -3.96 -11.72
N ASP A 139 -16.78 -4.94 -11.25
CA ASP A 139 -17.95 -4.70 -10.38
C ASP A 139 -17.56 -4.16 -8.99
N ALA A 140 -16.29 -4.30 -8.60
CA ALA A 140 -15.79 -3.78 -7.33
C ALA A 140 -15.33 -2.31 -7.41
N ILE A 141 -15.16 -1.78 -8.62
CA ILE A 141 -14.65 -0.43 -8.86
C ILE A 141 -15.74 0.60 -8.54
N HIS A 142 -15.41 1.61 -7.75
CA HIS A 142 -16.34 2.69 -7.43
C HIS A 142 -16.35 3.80 -8.49
N ASP A 143 -17.17 4.84 -8.29
CA ASP A 143 -17.37 5.96 -9.23
C ASP A 143 -16.08 6.72 -9.59
N TRP A 144 -15.09 6.77 -8.69
CA TRP A 144 -13.76 7.36 -8.92
C TRP A 144 -12.65 6.33 -9.21
N GLY A 145 -12.97 5.03 -9.32
CA GLY A 145 -11.96 3.97 -9.23
C GLY A 145 -11.16 3.74 -10.51
N ARG A 146 -11.32 4.61 -11.50
CA ARG A 146 -10.53 4.67 -12.73
C ARG A 146 -9.68 5.95 -12.80
N ALA A 147 -9.44 6.59 -11.65
CA ALA A 147 -8.54 7.72 -11.54
C ALA A 147 -7.06 7.32 -11.74
N HIS A 148 -6.71 6.09 -11.37
CA HIS A 148 -5.37 5.53 -11.51
C HIS A 148 -5.32 4.54 -12.68
N ASP A 149 -4.24 4.55 -13.46
CA ASP A 149 -3.98 3.52 -14.47
C ASP A 149 -3.42 2.25 -13.81
N TYR A 150 -2.65 2.41 -12.72
CA TYR A 150 -2.07 1.34 -11.93
C TYR A 150 -2.38 1.54 -10.43
N PHE A 151 -2.76 0.45 -9.77
CA PHE A 151 -2.93 0.42 -8.32
C PHE A 151 -2.39 -0.90 -7.76
N HIS A 152 -1.24 -0.83 -7.08
CA HIS A 152 -0.60 -1.97 -6.44
C HIS A 152 -0.64 -1.80 -4.93
N GLU A 153 -1.19 -2.78 -4.24
CA GLU A 153 -1.27 -2.75 -2.79
C GLU A 153 -0.64 -3.98 -2.15
N PHE A 154 0.21 -3.73 -1.16
CA PHE A 154 0.88 -4.73 -0.36
C PHE A 154 0.58 -4.51 1.11
N VAL A 155 0.39 -5.61 1.84
CA VAL A 155 0.34 -5.63 3.30
C VAL A 155 1.50 -6.47 3.80
N LEU A 156 2.35 -5.86 4.61
CA LEU A 156 3.53 -6.48 5.19
C LEU A 156 3.28 -6.70 6.68
N ILE A 157 3.57 -7.90 7.16
CA ILE A 157 3.49 -8.25 8.58
C ILE A 157 4.90 -8.55 9.07
N ASP A 158 5.38 -7.76 10.03
CA ASP A 158 6.63 -7.99 10.77
C ASP A 158 6.28 -8.21 12.25
N ARG A 159 6.19 -9.48 12.64
CA ARG A 159 5.84 -9.87 14.00
C ARG A 159 6.99 -9.59 14.97
N SER A 160 8.23 -9.61 14.48
CA SER A 160 9.40 -9.32 15.30
C SER A 160 9.44 -7.86 15.76
N ALA A 161 9.02 -6.93 14.89
CA ALA A 161 8.86 -5.51 15.20
C ALA A 161 7.46 -5.16 15.74
N GLY A 162 6.53 -6.12 15.76
CA GLY A 162 5.14 -5.91 16.16
C GLY A 162 4.42 -4.91 15.27
N ARG A 163 4.65 -4.97 13.95
CA ARG A 163 4.21 -3.96 12.98
C ARG A 163 3.50 -4.58 11.79
N ILE A 164 2.50 -3.86 11.30
CA ILE A 164 1.87 -4.09 10.00
C ILE A 164 2.03 -2.83 9.14
N THR A 165 2.43 -3.02 7.89
CA THR A 165 2.69 -1.92 6.96
C THR A 165 1.83 -2.09 5.71
N LEU A 166 1.00 -1.10 5.42
CA LEU A 166 0.28 -0.97 4.15
C LEU A 166 1.15 -0.16 3.19
N ILE A 167 1.40 -0.69 2.00
CA ILE A 167 2.11 -0.01 0.92
C ILE A 167 1.19 0.07 -0.28
N VAL A 168 0.92 1.27 -0.76
CA VAL A 168 0.19 1.53 -2.00
C VAL A 168 1.12 2.21 -2.99
N ALA A 169 1.29 1.62 -4.17
CA ALA A 169 2.02 2.19 -5.29
C ALA A 169 1.06 2.41 -6.47
N ALA A 170 0.87 3.67 -6.86
CA ALA A 170 -0.11 4.06 -7.87
C ALA A 170 0.32 5.32 -8.64
N ASP A 171 -0.47 5.72 -9.63
CA ASP A 171 -0.28 6.93 -10.45
C ASP A 171 -1.54 7.79 -10.56
N ASP A 172 -1.37 9.11 -10.75
CA ASP A 172 -2.46 10.09 -10.92
C ASP A 172 -2.74 10.49 -12.39
#